data_AF-A0A368NRJ5-F1
#
_entry.id   AF-A0A368NRJ5-F1
#
_cell.length_a   1.000
_cell.length_b   1.000
_cell.length_c   1.000
_cell.angle_alpha   90.00
_cell.angle_beta   90.00
_cell.angle_gamma   90.00
#
_symmetry.space_group_name_H-M   'P 1'
#
loop_
_entity.id
_entity.type
_entity.pdbx_description
1 polymer ?
#
loop_
_entity_poly.entity_id
_entity_poly.type
_entity_poly.pdbx_seq_one_letter_code
_entity_poly.pdbx_strand_id
1 'polypeptide(L)'
;MPLHSKQPLQRSLLDRLIDDDPTGVRDSKAMTNFGLRELRDSVRRDLEALLNSRSSWLEIPDHYEELQASLVNYGLPDFSSMQTSNLEGRQRLCQIIEEAILRFEPRFVEVSVTALDEEMPLDRILKIRINAYLHADPLPEEVSFDSELEPVHLGMLVKEVHG
;
A
#
# COMPACT_ATOMS: atom_id res chain seq x y z
N MET A 1 16.96 12.90 9.33
CA MET A 1 16.11 13.75 10.20
C MET A 1 15.57 12.87 11.32
N PRO A 2 15.77 13.15 12.62
CA PRO A 2 15.17 12.31 13.65
C PRO A 2 13.75 12.84 13.93
N LEU A 3 12.73 12.14 13.45
CA LEU A 3 11.34 12.40 13.83
C LEU A 3 10.90 11.28 14.79
N HIS A 4 11.22 11.42 16.07
CA HIS A 4 10.48 10.72 17.13
C HIS A 4 9.49 11.71 17.75
N SER A 5 8.58 12.24 16.94
CA SER A 5 7.35 12.84 17.45
C SER A 5 6.35 11.73 17.67
N LYS A 6 5.82 11.61 18.90
CA LYS A 6 4.70 10.70 19.22
C LYS A 6 3.59 10.91 18.20
N GLN A 7 3.34 9.92 17.36
CA GLN A 7 2.35 10.04 16.29
C GLN A 7 1.14 9.20 16.70
N PRO A 8 0.04 9.83 17.13
CA PRO A 8 -1.17 9.10 17.48
C PRO A 8 -1.71 8.38 16.23
N LEU A 9 -2.49 7.31 16.42
CA LEU A 9 -3.18 6.65 15.32
C LEU A 9 -4.06 7.69 14.60
N GLN A 10 -3.78 7.93 13.32
CA GLN A 10 -4.47 8.95 12.53
C GLN A 10 -5.09 8.34 11.28
N ARG A 11 -6.32 8.75 11.00
CA ARG A 11 -7.02 8.51 9.73
C ARG A 11 -6.28 9.17 8.57
N SER A 12 -6.40 8.60 7.37
CA SER A 12 -5.93 9.25 6.15
C SER A 12 -6.59 10.63 5.98
N LEU A 13 -5.98 11.52 5.21
CA LEU A 13 -6.59 12.82 4.89
C LEU A 13 -7.93 12.64 4.17
N LEU A 14 -8.02 11.64 3.30
CA LEU A 14 -9.25 11.33 2.56
C LEU A 14 -10.35 10.86 3.50
N ASP A 15 -10.08 9.97 4.46
CA ASP A 15 -11.08 9.50 5.42
C ASP A 15 -11.54 10.60 6.40
N ARG A 16 -10.76 11.68 6.54
CA ARG A 16 -11.17 12.87 7.31
C ARG A 16 -12.06 13.81 6.50
N LEU A 17 -11.90 13.82 5.17
CA LEU A 17 -12.60 14.71 4.25
C LEU A 17 -13.85 14.09 3.63
N ILE A 18 -13.79 12.80 3.28
CA ILE A 18 -14.89 12.03 2.75
C ILE A 18 -15.82 11.73 3.92
N ASP A 19 -17.04 12.24 3.83
CA ASP A 19 -18.08 11.97 4.82
C ASP A 19 -18.90 10.76 4.41
N ASP A 20 -18.51 9.58 4.91
CA ASP A 20 -19.21 8.32 4.66
C ASP A 20 -20.57 8.22 5.37
N ASP A 21 -20.87 9.10 6.34
CA ASP A 21 -22.18 9.21 6.98
C ASP A 21 -22.62 10.68 7.09
N PRO A 22 -23.10 11.27 5.99
CA PRO A 22 -23.51 12.69 5.96
C PRO A 22 -24.74 12.97 6.84
N THR A 23 -25.43 11.93 7.31
CA THR A 23 -26.62 12.03 8.17
C THR A 23 -26.35 11.78 9.64
N GLY A 24 -25.16 11.27 9.97
CA GLY A 24 -24.74 10.96 11.33
C GLY A 24 -24.36 12.22 12.11
N VAL A 25 -24.74 12.28 13.38
CA VAL A 25 -24.21 13.28 14.30
C VAL A 25 -22.76 12.91 14.59
N ARG A 26 -21.82 13.55 13.88
CA ARG A 26 -20.37 13.42 14.13
C ARG A 26 -20.04 14.02 15.49
N ASP A 27 -20.16 13.21 16.54
CA ASP A 27 -19.65 13.60 17.86
C ASP A 27 -18.13 13.76 17.75
N SER A 28 -17.62 14.94 18.08
CA SER A 28 -16.19 15.29 17.98
C SER A 28 -15.28 14.38 18.85
N LYS A 29 -15.85 13.62 19.78
CA LYS A 29 -15.19 12.56 20.56
C LYS A 29 -15.06 11.22 19.80
N ALA A 30 -15.92 10.92 18.84
CA ALA A 30 -15.81 9.72 18.00
C ALA A 30 -14.67 9.83 16.97
N MET A 31 -14.28 11.05 16.60
CA MET A 31 -13.06 11.31 15.82
C MET A 31 -11.77 11.00 16.60
N THR A 32 -11.83 10.90 17.93
CA THR A 32 -10.64 10.73 18.78
C THR A 32 -10.31 9.25 19.08
N ASN A 33 -11.25 8.33 18.92
CA ASN A 33 -11.04 6.89 19.15
C ASN A 33 -10.91 6.11 17.84
N PHE A 34 -9.98 6.52 16.97
CA PHE A 34 -9.63 5.71 15.81
C PHE A 34 -8.88 4.47 16.28
N GLY A 35 -9.53 3.31 16.16
CA GLY A 35 -8.99 2.04 16.63
C GLY A 35 -7.93 1.47 15.67
N LEU A 36 -7.05 0.63 16.20
CA LEU A 36 -6.05 -0.09 15.39
C LEU A 36 -6.69 -0.90 14.25
N ARG A 37 -7.87 -1.48 14.49
CA ARG A 37 -8.63 -2.21 13.46
C ARG A 37 -9.08 -1.30 12.32
N GLU A 38 -9.64 -0.13 12.64
CA GLU A 38 -10.08 0.84 11.62
C GLU A 38 -8.88 1.37 10.82
N LEU A 39 -7.73 1.56 11.49
CA LEU A 39 -6.48 1.90 10.83
C LEU A 39 -6.07 0.84 9.82
N ARG A 40 -6.02 -0.43 10.23
CA ARG A 40 -5.68 -1.56 9.36
C ARG A 40 -6.62 -1.68 8.17
N ASP A 41 -7.93 -1.54 8.39
CA ASP A 41 -8.93 -1.58 7.33
C ASP A 41 -8.75 -0.43 6.33
N SER A 42 -8.43 0.79 6.80
CA SER A 42 -8.15 1.94 5.93
C SER A 42 -6.87 1.74 5.11
N VAL A 43 -5.80 1.25 5.74
CA VAL A 43 -4.52 0.99 5.08
C VAL A 43 -4.65 -0.11 4.03
N ARG A 44 -5.38 -1.19 4.33
CA ARG A 44 -5.68 -2.26 3.37
C ARG A 44 -6.36 -1.71 2.12
N ARG A 45 -7.36 -0.84 2.31
CA ARG A 45 -8.13 -0.21 1.23
C ARG A 45 -7.28 0.74 0.40
N ASP A 46 -6.41 1.51 1.04
CA ASP A 46 -5.51 2.45 0.37
C ASP A 46 -4.38 1.72 -0.39
N LEU A 47 -3.86 0.63 0.17
CA LEU A 47 -2.96 -0.30 -0.53
C LEU A 47 -3.63 -0.86 -1.79
N GLU A 48 -4.85 -1.36 -1.68
CA GLU A 48 -5.58 -1.88 -2.85
C GLU A 48 -5.76 -0.80 -3.92
N ALA A 49 -6.10 0.43 -3.54
CA ALA A 49 -6.21 1.56 -4.46
C ALA A 49 -4.87 1.89 -5.14
N LEU A 50 -3.76 1.87 -4.39
CA LEU A 50 -2.41 2.12 -4.90
C LEU A 50 -2.00 1.04 -5.93
N LEU A 51 -2.13 -0.23 -5.56
CA LEU A 51 -1.68 -1.36 -6.39
C LEU A 51 -2.52 -1.53 -7.67
N ASN A 52 -3.78 -1.10 -7.64
CA ASN A 52 -4.64 -1.07 -8.83
C ASN A 52 -4.55 0.23 -9.64
N SER A 53 -3.78 1.22 -9.19
CA SER A 53 -3.49 2.43 -9.95
C SER A 53 -2.25 2.24 -10.83
N ARG A 54 -2.17 2.99 -11.93
CA ARG A 54 -1.01 3.03 -12.80
C ARG A 54 -0.44 4.45 -12.84
N SER A 55 0.86 4.57 -12.63
CA SER A 55 1.54 5.84 -12.73
C SER A 55 1.68 6.29 -14.19
N SER A 56 1.87 7.59 -14.39
CA SER A 56 1.98 8.17 -15.73
C SER A 56 3.19 7.61 -16.48
N TRP A 57 3.03 7.41 -17.79
CA TRP A 57 4.11 7.08 -18.74
C TRP A 57 5.08 8.24 -18.98
N LEU A 58 4.83 9.39 -18.35
CA LEU A 58 5.65 10.57 -18.52
C LEU A 58 7.03 10.33 -17.88
N GLU A 59 8.08 10.36 -18.68
CA GLU A 59 9.44 10.45 -18.16
C GLU A 59 9.60 11.81 -17.46
N ILE A 60 9.62 11.77 -16.14
CA ILE A 60 9.88 12.94 -15.29
C ILE A 60 11.39 13.10 -15.19
N PRO A 61 11.97 14.21 -15.69
CA PRO A 61 13.40 14.46 -15.54
C PRO A 61 13.85 14.44 -14.08
N ASP A 62 15.04 13.89 -13.82
CA ASP A 62 15.56 13.67 -12.46
C ASP A 62 15.65 14.96 -11.62
N HIS A 63 15.78 16.13 -12.26
CA HIS A 63 15.82 17.42 -11.57
C HIS A 63 14.46 17.89 -11.01
N TYR A 64 13.37 17.16 -11.27
CA TYR A 64 12.06 17.38 -10.66
C TYR A 64 11.75 16.35 -9.57
N GLU A 65 12.57 16.33 -8.52
CA GLU A 65 12.49 15.34 -7.44
C GLU A 65 11.10 15.29 -6.77
N GLU A 66 10.48 16.44 -6.52
CA GLU A 66 9.15 16.53 -5.89
C GLU A 66 8.03 15.91 -6.75
N LEU A 67 8.20 15.88 -8.08
CA LEU A 67 7.22 15.24 -8.96
C LEU A 67 7.21 13.72 -8.81
N GLN A 68 8.33 13.12 -8.40
CA GLN A 68 8.45 11.67 -8.20
C GLN A 68 7.54 11.16 -7.07
N ALA A 69 7.32 11.98 -6.04
CA ALA A 69 6.44 11.70 -4.89
C ALA A 69 5.06 12.36 -5.01
N SER A 70 4.76 13.02 -6.13
CA SER A 70 3.49 13.67 -6.37
C SER A 70 2.41 12.71 -6.88
N LEU A 71 1.15 13.18 -6.87
CA LEU A 71 0.01 12.43 -7.43
C LEU A 71 0.17 12.08 -8.92
N VAL A 72 1.00 12.81 -9.67
CA VAL A 72 1.27 12.51 -11.10
C VAL A 72 1.90 11.13 -11.27
N ASN A 73 2.65 10.68 -10.25
CA ASN A 73 3.34 9.41 -10.25
C ASN A 73 2.73 8.38 -9.29
N TYR A 74 1.52 8.63 -8.79
CA TYR A 74 0.81 7.70 -7.90
C TYR A 74 0.43 6.41 -8.63
N GLY A 75 0.68 5.27 -7.98
CA GLY A 75 0.41 3.94 -8.53
C GLY A 75 1.68 3.17 -8.90
N LEU A 76 1.49 2.03 -9.57
CA LEU A 76 2.59 1.21 -10.08
C LEU A 76 2.94 1.63 -11.52
N PRO A 77 4.23 1.58 -11.92
CA PRO A 77 4.59 1.67 -13.34
C PRO A 77 3.94 0.53 -14.13
N ASP A 78 3.86 0.64 -15.45
CA ASP A 78 3.36 -0.49 -16.24
C ASP A 78 4.32 -1.69 -16.12
N PHE A 79 3.78 -2.81 -15.63
CA PHE A 79 4.46 -4.08 -15.47
C PHE A 79 3.85 -5.18 -16.35
N SER A 80 2.94 -4.84 -17.27
CA SER A 80 2.25 -5.81 -18.13
C SER A 80 3.20 -6.63 -19.02
N SER A 81 4.35 -6.06 -19.39
CA SER A 81 5.38 -6.73 -20.18
C SER A 81 6.43 -7.46 -19.34
N MET A 82 6.35 -7.41 -18.00
CA MET A 82 7.32 -8.06 -17.12
C MET A 82 7.13 -9.58 -17.12
N GLN A 83 8.24 -10.32 -17.22
CA GLN A 83 8.21 -11.77 -17.17
C GLN A 83 8.15 -12.29 -15.74
N THR A 84 6.95 -12.32 -15.15
CA THR A 84 6.73 -12.81 -13.76
C THR A 84 6.74 -14.34 -13.63
N SER A 85 7.00 -15.06 -14.73
CA SER A 85 7.10 -16.53 -14.71
C SER A 85 8.39 -17.05 -14.09
N ASN A 86 9.46 -16.26 -14.11
CA ASN A 86 10.74 -16.61 -13.49
C ASN A 86 10.92 -15.87 -12.15
N LEU A 87 11.87 -16.34 -11.35
CA LEU A 87 12.14 -15.78 -10.02
C LEU A 87 12.57 -14.30 -10.09
N GLU A 88 13.43 -13.96 -11.03
CA GLU A 88 13.98 -12.60 -11.19
C GLU A 88 12.88 -11.56 -11.46
N GLY A 89 11.95 -11.86 -12.37
CA GLY A 89 10.83 -10.98 -12.68
C GLY A 89 9.85 -10.83 -11.51
N ARG A 90 9.61 -11.89 -10.73
CA ARG A 90 8.80 -11.81 -9.50
C ARG A 90 9.47 -10.93 -8.45
N GLN A 91 10.78 -11.10 -8.24
CA GLN A 91 11.56 -10.27 -7.31
C GLN A 91 11.55 -8.81 -7.74
N ARG A 92 11.70 -8.53 -9.05
CA ARG A 92 11.63 -7.18 -9.57
C ARG A 92 10.26 -6.54 -9.35
N LEU A 93 9.18 -7.29 -9.55
CA LEU A 93 7.83 -6.81 -9.28
C LEU A 93 7.64 -6.50 -7.78
N CYS A 94 8.13 -7.37 -6.89
CA CYS A 94 8.06 -7.13 -5.44
C CYS A 94 8.79 -5.84 -5.05
N GLN A 95 9.99 -5.58 -5.60
CA GLN A 95 10.72 -4.33 -5.37
C GLN A 95 9.93 -3.09 -5.83
N ILE A 96 9.32 -3.15 -7.02
CA ILE A 96 8.50 -2.06 -7.55
C ILE A 96 7.32 -1.77 -6.61
N ILE A 97 6.66 -2.82 -6.12
CA ILE A 97 5.55 -2.70 -5.17
C ILE A 97 6.04 -2.09 -3.84
N GLU A 98 7.16 -2.59 -3.31
CA GLU A 98 7.76 -2.10 -2.05
C GLU A 98 8.10 -0.61 -2.13
N GLU A 99 8.77 -0.19 -3.21
CA GLU A 99 9.12 1.21 -3.47
C GLU A 99 7.89 2.11 -3.59
N ALA A 100 6.83 1.64 -4.26
CA ALA A 100 5.59 2.39 -4.41
C ALA A 100 4.86 2.54 -3.07
N ILE A 101 4.79 1.48 -2.27
CA ILE A 101 4.15 1.52 -0.95
C ILE A 101 4.92 2.48 -0.03
N LEU A 102 6.25 2.35 0.07
CA LEU A 102 7.07 3.24 0.90
C LEU A 102 6.92 4.72 0.51
N ARG A 103 6.67 4.99 -0.78
CA ARG A 103 6.51 6.35 -1.29
C ARG A 103 5.13 6.93 -1.00
N PHE A 104 4.07 6.15 -1.16
CA PHE A 104 2.70 6.65 -1.19
C PHE A 104 1.86 6.27 0.04
N GLU A 105 2.35 5.39 0.91
CA GLU A 105 1.69 5.02 2.16
C GLU A 105 2.51 5.46 3.39
N PRO A 106 2.39 6.73 3.81
CA PRO A 106 3.24 7.31 4.85
C PRO A 106 2.96 6.79 6.26
N ARG A 107 1.91 5.96 6.45
CA ARG A 107 1.63 5.33 7.74
C ARG A 107 2.56 4.14 8.01
N PHE A 108 3.26 3.62 7.00
CA PHE A 108 4.27 2.59 7.21
C PHE A 108 5.64 3.17 7.54
N VAL A 109 6.32 2.53 8.50
CA VAL A 109 7.71 2.80 8.89
C VAL A 109 8.69 2.04 8.00
N GLU A 110 8.32 0.79 7.72
CA GLU A 110 9.11 -0.19 6.98
C GLU A 110 8.14 -1.14 6.29
N VAL A 111 8.51 -1.61 5.11
CA VAL A 111 7.73 -2.52 4.27
C VAL A 111 8.69 -3.49 3.61
N SER A 112 8.29 -4.76 3.55
CA SER A 112 8.96 -5.80 2.76
C SER A 112 7.93 -6.56 1.95
N VAL A 113 8.21 -6.75 0.66
CA VAL A 113 7.31 -7.44 -0.26
C VAL A 113 7.96 -8.70 -0.80
N THR A 114 7.26 -9.83 -0.73
CA THR A 114 7.76 -11.12 -1.22
C THR A 114 6.73 -11.86 -2.04
N ALA A 115 7.18 -12.56 -3.09
CA ALA A 115 6.35 -13.55 -3.77
C ALA A 115 6.32 -14.83 -2.93
N LEU A 116 5.12 -15.38 -2.72
CA LEU A 116 4.95 -16.64 -1.98
C LEU A 116 5.21 -17.88 -2.84
N ASP A 117 5.15 -17.72 -4.16
CA ASP A 117 5.31 -18.82 -5.11
C ASP A 117 6.78 -18.99 -5.55
N GLU A 118 7.37 -20.16 -5.25
CA GLU A 118 8.70 -20.57 -5.73
C GLU A 118 8.72 -20.82 -7.24
N GLU A 119 7.59 -21.29 -7.79
CA GLU A 119 7.34 -21.50 -9.22
C GLU A 119 5.97 -20.92 -9.60
N MET A 120 5.79 -20.49 -10.84
CA MET A 120 4.53 -19.90 -11.29
C MET A 120 3.39 -20.94 -11.23
N PRO A 121 2.29 -20.68 -10.51
CA PRO A 121 1.20 -21.64 -10.37
C PRO A 121 0.43 -21.81 -11.69
N LEU A 122 -0.30 -22.93 -11.80
CA LEU A 122 -1.02 -23.31 -13.03
C LEU A 122 -2.13 -22.32 -13.42
N ASP A 123 -2.79 -21.73 -12.42
CA ASP A 123 -3.80 -20.67 -12.59
C ASP A 123 -3.18 -19.31 -12.92
N ARG A 124 -1.84 -19.21 -12.88
CA ARG A 124 -1.04 -18.00 -13.14
C ARG A 124 -1.32 -16.85 -12.18
N ILE A 125 -1.97 -17.11 -11.05
CA ILE A 125 -2.21 -16.11 -10.01
C ILE A 125 -0.94 -16.00 -9.18
N LEU A 126 -0.29 -14.85 -9.21
CA LEU A 126 0.90 -14.63 -8.39
C LEU A 126 0.47 -14.15 -6.99
N LYS A 127 0.87 -14.89 -5.95
CA LYS A 127 0.64 -14.53 -4.57
C LYS A 127 1.80 -13.72 -4.02
N ILE A 128 1.47 -12.59 -3.42
CA ILE A 128 2.41 -11.63 -2.87
C ILE A 128 2.06 -11.42 -1.41
N ARG A 129 3.07 -11.39 -0.55
CA ARG A 129 2.95 -10.98 0.85
C ARG A 129 3.62 -9.64 1.05
N ILE A 130 2.91 -8.75 1.73
CA ILE A 130 3.39 -7.44 2.16
C ILE A 130 3.46 -7.51 3.68
N ASN A 131 4.67 -7.47 4.24
CA ASN A 131 4.88 -7.33 5.68
C ASN A 131 5.31 -5.89 5.96
N ALA A 132 4.72 -5.25 6.96
CA ALA A 132 4.99 -3.86 7.25
C ALA A 132 4.85 -3.54 8.74
N TYR A 133 5.47 -2.44 9.15
CA TYR A 133 5.27 -1.84 10.47
C TYR A 133 4.49 -0.54 10.32
N LEU A 134 3.36 -0.42 11.02
CA LEU A 134 2.58 0.82 11.10
C LEU A 134 3.12 1.75 12.19
N HIS A 135 3.15 3.05 11.90
CA HIS A 135 3.35 4.07 12.92
C HIS A 135 2.22 4.02 13.95
N ALA A 136 2.56 3.65 15.19
CA ALA A 136 1.65 3.58 16.33
C ALA A 136 2.39 3.96 17.64
N ASP A 137 1.63 4.45 18.63
CA ASP A 137 2.11 4.80 19.98
C ASP A 137 1.55 3.75 20.96
N PRO A 138 2.38 3.09 21.80
CA PRO A 138 3.79 3.38 22.14
C PRO A 138 4.86 2.73 21.27
N LEU A 139 4.51 1.74 20.44
CA LEU A 139 5.44 1.00 19.60
C LEU A 139 4.81 0.78 18.22
N PRO A 140 5.61 0.66 17.15
CA PRO A 140 5.12 0.26 15.84
C PRO A 140 4.38 -1.09 15.90
N GLU A 141 3.30 -1.18 15.12
CA GLU A 141 2.46 -2.38 15.06
C GLU A 141 2.78 -3.17 13.78
N GLU A 142 3.12 -4.46 13.92
CA GLU A 142 3.35 -5.34 12.79
C GLU A 142 2.01 -5.71 12.13
N VAL A 143 2.00 -5.64 10.79
CA VAL A 143 0.86 -6.04 9.97
C VAL A 143 1.33 -6.80 8.73
N SER A 144 0.50 -7.73 8.28
CA SER A 144 0.74 -8.51 7.07
C SER A 144 -0.50 -8.51 6.19
N PHE A 145 -0.27 -8.31 4.89
CA PHE A 145 -1.31 -8.39 3.86
C PHE A 145 -0.89 -9.39 2.79
N ASP A 146 -1.84 -10.22 2.37
CA ASP A 146 -1.68 -11.04 1.18
C ASP A 146 -2.40 -10.37 0.01
N SER A 147 -1.77 -10.42 -1.15
CA SER A 147 -2.35 -9.98 -2.39
C SER A 147 -2.22 -11.03 -3.50
N GLU A 148 -3.27 -11.12 -4.31
CA GLU A 148 -3.33 -12.00 -5.47
C GLU A 148 -3.33 -11.12 -6.72
N LEU A 149 -2.30 -11.28 -7.56
CA LEU A 149 -2.22 -10.65 -8.87
C LEU A 149 -2.88 -11.55 -9.92
N GLU A 150 -3.97 -11.06 -10.50
CA GLU A 150 -4.67 -11.72 -11.59
C GLU A 150 -3.97 -11.43 -12.94
N PRO A 151 -3.68 -12.45 -13.76
CA PRO A 151 -2.81 -12.32 -14.94
C PRO A 151 -3.41 -11.55 -16.14
N VAL A 152 -4.73 -11.38 -16.24
CA VAL A 152 -5.40 -10.79 -17.42
C VAL A 152 -5.59 -9.29 -17.26
N HIS A 153 -6.17 -8.87 -16.14
CA HIS A 153 -6.48 -7.49 -15.82
C HIS A 153 -5.41 -6.83 -14.95
N LEU A 154 -4.45 -7.62 -14.46
CA LEU A 154 -3.40 -7.15 -13.55
C LEU A 154 -3.97 -6.47 -12.29
N GLY A 155 -5.16 -6.95 -11.89
CA GLY A 155 -5.85 -6.52 -10.70
C GLY A 155 -5.24 -7.19 -9.47
N MET A 156 -5.16 -6.43 -8.38
CA MET A 156 -4.63 -6.90 -7.10
C MET A 156 -5.70 -6.77 -6.02
N LEU A 157 -6.09 -7.89 -5.41
CA LEU A 157 -6.96 -7.88 -4.25
C LEU A 157 -6.10 -7.92 -2.98
N VAL A 158 -6.37 -7.07 -1.99
CA VAL A 158 -5.54 -7.01 -0.76
C VAL A 158 -6.37 -7.49 0.43
N LYS A 159 -5.88 -8.52 1.13
CA LYS A 159 -6.49 -9.11 2.32
C LYS A 159 -5.51 -9.07 3.48
N GLU A 160 -5.97 -8.68 4.67
CA GLU A 160 -5.14 -8.80 5.87
C GLU A 160 -4.99 -10.29 6.25
N VAL A 161 -3.78 -10.68 6.64
CA VAL A 161 -3.51 -12.00 7.18
C VAL A 161 -3.88 -11.99 8.66
N HIS A 162 -4.89 -12.76 9.04
CA HIS A 162 -5.21 -12.96 10.45
C HIS A 162 -4.30 -14.06 10.99
N GLY A 163 -3.40 -13.69 11.91
CA GLY A 163 -2.60 -14.64 12.69
C GLY A 163 -3.41 -15.43 13.70
#